data_AF-A0A5E4KJ37-F1
#
_entry.id   AF-A0A5E4KJ37-F1
#
_cell.length_a   1.000
_cell.length_b   1.000
_cell.length_c   1.000
_cell.angle_alpha   90.00
_cell.angle_beta   90.00
_cell.angle_gamma   90.00
#
_symmetry.space_group_name_H-M   'P 1'
#
loop_
_entity.id
_entity.type
_entity.pdbx_description
1 polymer ?
#
loop_
_entity_poly.entity_id
_entity_poly.type
_entity_poly.pdbx_seq_one_letter_code
_entity_poly.pdbx_strand_id
1 'polypeptide(L)'
;MLKLSENKIVAKSVAISLIFYFDQLAEDVRNKVLINLNLSGKDAVAWVVARFLADNFYKLPEDLLLKLSSNDEAAWGIAKGIANNFDKFPEEIRNKLLLKLSEKSESAWIVARIIADNFDKLPEDLRDLFFELSEKDNAAVMLVWVVADNFDKLPVEQGKNILLKFSNNYDALSRVVWAIMNNFDKIPTDTRYEILLKLSEKKNVASTIAWALADNFDKFPEDIRNELLNKLSKMDGTAVDITRMLADNFDKIPEDIRNLLFKFSERDDVAWCVAKMLVNNFDKLPEDIRDKLLISLSKKDETARIVAKSIANNFDKLSENVRYLYEKVAIIL
;
A
#
# COMPACT_ATOMS: atom_id res chain seq x y z
N MET A 1 28.88 -23.15 34.60
CA MET A 1 28.17 -22.70 33.38
C MET A 1 28.91 -21.53 32.82
N LEU A 2 29.44 -21.61 31.59
CA LEU A 2 29.93 -20.42 30.88
C LEU A 2 28.76 -19.44 30.74
N LYS A 3 28.99 -18.16 31.06
CA LYS A 3 28.07 -17.10 30.69
C LYS A 3 28.05 -17.02 29.16
N LEU A 4 27.11 -17.73 28.55
CA LEU A 4 26.83 -17.68 27.10
C LEU A 4 26.64 -16.23 26.62
N SER A 5 26.23 -15.33 27.53
CA SER A 5 26.08 -13.90 27.30
C SER A 5 27.39 -13.15 26.98
N GLU A 6 28.59 -13.69 27.25
CA GLU A 6 29.82 -12.90 27.11
C GLU A 6 30.42 -12.94 25.68
N ASN A 7 30.24 -14.01 24.89
CA ASN A 7 30.81 -14.11 23.54
C ASN A 7 29.72 -14.22 22.45
N LYS A 8 29.68 -13.26 21.50
CA LYS A 8 28.64 -13.17 20.44
C LYS A 8 28.69 -14.36 19.48
N ILE A 9 29.88 -14.85 19.15
CA ILE A 9 30.07 -15.99 18.24
C ILE A 9 29.59 -17.27 18.91
N VAL A 10 29.99 -17.49 20.18
CA VAL A 10 29.56 -18.65 20.96
C VAL A 10 28.03 -18.66 21.14
N ALA A 11 27.44 -17.53 21.52
CA ALA A 11 25.99 -17.42 21.68
C ALA A 11 25.24 -17.73 20.38
N LYS A 12 25.74 -17.25 19.24
CA LYS A 12 25.16 -17.53 17.92
C LYS A 12 25.28 -19.01 17.56
N SER A 13 26.45 -19.62 17.74
CA SER A 13 26.65 -21.05 17.47
C SER A 13 25.75 -21.92 18.37
N VAL A 14 25.61 -21.58 19.65
CA VAL A 14 24.71 -22.29 20.57
C VAL A 14 23.25 -22.12 20.16
N ALA A 15 22.83 -20.92 19.76
CA ALA A 15 21.47 -20.69 19.28
C ALA A 15 21.17 -21.50 18.00
N ILE A 16 22.13 -21.57 17.06
CA ILE A 16 21.98 -22.38 15.84
C ILE A 16 21.90 -23.87 16.19
N SER A 17 22.79 -24.36 17.08
CA SER A 17 22.73 -25.74 17.55
C SER A 17 21.40 -26.06 18.23
N LEU A 18 20.80 -25.10 18.94
CA LEU A 18 19.49 -25.29 19.53
C LEU A 18 18.44 -25.64 18.48
N ILE A 19 18.45 -25.01 17.29
CA ILE A 19 17.51 -25.33 16.21
C ILE A 19 17.61 -26.80 15.78
N PHE A 20 18.84 -27.34 15.66
CA PHE A 20 19.05 -28.69 15.14
C PHE A 20 18.89 -29.79 16.20
N TYR A 21 19.19 -29.49 17.45
CA TYR A 21 19.29 -30.48 18.52
C TYR A 21 18.25 -30.30 19.64
N PHE A 22 17.26 -29.43 19.47
CA PHE A 22 16.28 -29.11 20.52
C PHE A 22 15.60 -30.36 21.10
N ASP A 23 15.12 -31.24 20.23
CA ASP A 23 14.40 -32.46 20.63
C ASP A 23 15.33 -33.51 21.26
N GLN A 24 16.65 -33.35 21.13
CA GLN A 24 17.66 -34.23 21.74
C GLN A 24 18.11 -33.74 23.12
N LEU A 25 17.76 -32.51 23.50
CA LEU A 25 18.09 -31.94 24.80
C LEU A 25 17.01 -32.26 25.82
N ALA A 26 17.44 -32.59 27.04
CA ALA A 26 16.55 -32.66 28.20
C ALA A 26 15.81 -31.32 28.39
N GLU A 27 14.57 -31.40 28.86
CA GLU A 27 13.68 -30.24 28.94
C GLU A 27 14.23 -29.12 29.84
N ASP A 28 14.79 -29.48 31.00
CA ASP A 28 15.37 -28.49 31.89
C ASP A 28 16.60 -27.81 31.26
N VAL A 29 17.38 -28.55 30.48
CA VAL A 29 18.57 -28.04 29.77
C VAL A 29 18.13 -27.08 28.66
N ARG A 30 17.21 -27.48 27.79
CA ARG A 30 16.76 -26.61 26.67
C ARG A 30 16.10 -25.33 27.18
N ASN A 31 15.29 -25.41 28.24
CA ASN A 31 14.64 -24.25 28.85
C ASN A 31 15.67 -23.27 29.45
N LYS A 32 16.70 -23.78 30.16
CA LYS A 32 17.80 -22.96 30.69
C LYS A 32 18.60 -22.28 29.57
N VAL A 33 18.88 -22.99 28.48
CA VAL A 33 19.60 -22.43 27.33
C VAL A 33 18.79 -21.31 26.69
N LEU A 34 17.49 -21.51 26.45
CA LEU A 34 16.60 -20.49 25.88
C LEU A 34 16.58 -19.22 26.73
N ILE A 35 16.41 -19.34 28.05
CA ILE A 35 16.42 -18.18 28.95
C ILE A 35 17.76 -17.43 28.87
N ASN A 36 18.88 -18.15 28.87
CA ASN A 36 20.20 -17.52 28.82
C ASN A 36 20.48 -16.83 27.48
N LEU A 37 20.03 -17.42 26.37
CA LEU A 37 20.15 -16.80 25.05
C LEU A 37 19.25 -15.55 24.95
N ASN A 38 18.03 -15.62 25.49
CA ASN A 38 17.09 -14.50 25.54
C ASN A 38 17.65 -13.31 26.33
N LEU A 39 18.27 -13.56 27.48
CA LEU A 39 18.88 -12.53 28.31
C LEU A 39 20.19 -11.97 27.75
N SER A 40 20.71 -12.51 26.64
CA SER A 40 22.02 -12.09 26.11
C SER A 40 21.98 -10.74 25.39
N GLY A 41 20.81 -10.25 24.98
CA GLY A 41 20.63 -8.93 24.35
C GLY A 41 21.42 -8.74 23.04
N LYS A 42 21.71 -9.82 22.31
CA LYS A 42 22.50 -9.77 21.07
C LYS A 42 21.60 -10.03 19.87
N ASP A 43 21.48 -9.06 18.96
CA ASP A 43 20.58 -9.08 17.80
C ASP A 43 20.65 -10.37 16.97
N ALA A 44 21.87 -10.87 16.74
CA ALA A 44 22.10 -12.07 15.93
C ALA A 44 21.66 -13.38 16.62
N VAL A 45 21.60 -13.39 17.96
CA VAL A 45 21.09 -14.50 18.77
C VAL A 45 19.57 -14.39 18.87
N ALA A 46 19.09 -13.16 19.04
CA ALA A 46 17.68 -12.80 19.09
C ALA A 46 16.88 -13.32 17.90
N TRP A 47 17.34 -13.10 16.66
CA TRP A 47 16.64 -13.63 15.47
C TRP A 47 16.55 -15.16 15.44
N VAL A 48 17.63 -15.84 15.87
CA VAL A 48 17.69 -17.31 15.89
C VAL A 48 16.75 -17.87 16.95
N VAL A 49 16.73 -17.26 18.14
CA VAL A 49 15.76 -17.59 19.21
C VAL A 49 14.35 -17.32 18.72
N ALA A 50 14.08 -16.16 18.13
CA ALA A 50 12.76 -15.79 17.63
C ALA A 50 12.24 -16.76 16.57
N ARG A 51 13.08 -17.16 15.61
CA ARG A 51 12.73 -18.17 14.61
C ARG A 51 12.49 -19.54 15.25
N PHE A 52 13.36 -19.95 16.16
CA PHE A 52 13.19 -21.18 16.91
C PHE A 52 11.86 -21.22 17.66
N LEU A 53 11.52 -20.13 18.37
CA LEU A 53 10.25 -19.98 19.07
C LEU A 53 9.08 -20.08 18.10
N ALA A 54 9.13 -19.39 16.95
CA ALA A 54 8.07 -19.46 15.95
C ALA A 54 7.81 -20.89 15.44
N ASP A 55 8.86 -21.72 15.33
CA ASP A 55 8.79 -23.07 14.80
C ASP A 55 8.47 -24.14 15.89
N ASN A 56 8.77 -23.86 17.16
CA ASN A 56 8.70 -24.84 18.26
C ASN A 56 7.87 -24.41 19.49
N PHE A 57 7.19 -23.26 19.44
CA PHE A 57 6.48 -22.70 20.61
C PHE A 57 5.50 -23.69 21.27
N TYR A 58 4.84 -24.59 20.51
CA TYR A 58 3.87 -25.55 21.03
C TYR A 58 4.50 -26.63 21.91
N LYS A 59 5.83 -26.73 21.92
CA LYS A 59 6.63 -27.63 22.77
C LYS A 59 7.12 -26.94 24.06
N LEU A 60 6.84 -25.65 24.23
CA LEU A 60 7.35 -24.86 25.36
C LEU A 60 6.29 -24.70 26.44
N PRO A 61 6.67 -24.79 27.73
CA PRO A 61 5.75 -24.56 28.83
C PRO A 61 5.31 -23.10 28.90
N GLU A 62 4.08 -22.86 29.37
CA GLU A 62 3.47 -21.52 29.47
C GLU A 62 4.37 -20.51 30.19
N ASP A 63 4.86 -20.86 31.37
CA ASP A 63 5.70 -19.97 32.20
C ASP A 63 6.95 -19.52 31.45
N LEU A 64 7.50 -20.39 30.59
CA LEU A 64 8.65 -20.05 29.76
C LEU A 64 8.27 -19.06 28.66
N LEU A 65 7.16 -19.28 27.95
CA LEU A 65 6.66 -18.34 26.94
C LEU A 65 6.39 -16.95 27.54
N LEU A 66 5.75 -16.91 28.71
CA LEU A 66 5.51 -15.67 29.46
C LEU A 66 6.82 -15.02 29.89
N LYS A 67 7.83 -15.78 30.31
CA LYS A 67 9.13 -15.22 30.67
C LYS A 67 9.88 -14.66 29.47
N LEU A 68 9.82 -15.35 28.33
CA LEU A 68 10.52 -14.96 27.10
C LEU A 68 9.89 -13.71 26.46
N SER A 69 8.56 -13.58 26.51
CA SER A 69 7.82 -12.41 25.97
C SER A 69 8.16 -11.07 26.65
N SER A 70 8.85 -11.07 27.79
CA SER A 70 9.35 -9.84 28.41
C SER A 70 10.51 -9.20 27.62
N ASN A 71 11.21 -9.95 26.78
CA ASN A 71 12.30 -9.46 25.92
C ASN A 71 11.75 -9.11 24.52
N ASP A 72 12.15 -7.96 24.00
CA ASP A 72 11.58 -7.36 22.78
C ASP A 72 11.84 -8.22 21.54
N GLU A 73 13.02 -8.84 21.44
CA GLU A 73 13.37 -9.66 20.29
C GLU A 73 12.70 -11.03 20.30
N ALA A 74 12.57 -11.66 21.47
CA ALA A 74 11.77 -12.88 21.60
C ALA A 74 10.28 -12.62 21.42
N ALA A 75 9.78 -11.44 21.82
CA ALA A 75 8.38 -11.06 21.65
C ALA A 75 7.95 -11.16 20.18
N TRP A 76 8.76 -10.67 19.24
CA TRP A 76 8.50 -10.81 17.81
C TRP A 76 8.38 -12.29 17.38
N GLY A 77 9.30 -13.15 17.84
CA GLY A 77 9.29 -14.57 17.50
C GLY A 77 8.08 -15.32 18.04
N ILE A 78 7.68 -15.01 19.27
CA ILE A 78 6.48 -15.58 19.90
C ILE A 78 5.23 -15.11 19.15
N ALA A 79 5.10 -13.82 18.87
CA ALA A 79 3.98 -13.28 18.10
C ALA A 79 3.87 -13.98 16.74
N LYS A 80 4.99 -14.14 16.02
CA LYS A 80 5.01 -14.88 14.75
C LYS A 80 4.61 -16.35 14.90
N GLY A 81 5.04 -17.02 15.98
CA GLY A 81 4.63 -18.39 16.30
C GLY A 81 3.12 -18.52 16.50
N ILE A 82 2.53 -17.58 17.25
CA ILE A 82 1.08 -17.48 17.44
C ILE A 82 0.38 -17.25 16.10
N ALA A 83 0.83 -16.30 15.27
CA ALA A 83 0.23 -16.02 13.97
C ALA A 83 0.18 -17.27 13.06
N ASN A 84 1.26 -18.06 13.03
CA ASN A 84 1.34 -19.26 12.20
C ASN A 84 0.50 -20.44 12.72
N ASN A 85 0.03 -20.40 13.98
CA ASN A 85 -0.59 -21.53 14.65
C ASN A 85 -1.72 -21.12 15.62
N PHE A 86 -2.46 -20.07 15.29
CA PHE A 86 -3.42 -19.40 16.18
C PHE A 86 -4.41 -20.38 16.83
N ASP A 87 -5.00 -21.27 16.02
CA ASP A 87 -6.00 -22.25 16.46
C ASP A 87 -5.40 -23.46 17.22
N LYS A 88 -4.08 -23.66 17.19
CA LYS A 88 -3.40 -24.74 17.94
C LYS A 88 -3.05 -24.34 19.37
N PHE A 89 -3.21 -23.08 19.71
CA PHE A 89 -2.87 -22.54 21.01
C PHE A 89 -4.06 -22.65 21.96
N PRO A 90 -3.86 -23.08 23.23
CA PRO A 90 -4.86 -22.90 24.26
C PRO A 90 -5.26 -21.42 24.35
N GLU A 91 -6.56 -21.16 24.26
CA GLU A 91 -7.11 -19.81 24.13
C GLU A 91 -6.66 -18.88 25.28
N GLU A 92 -6.74 -19.35 26.51
CA GLU A 92 -6.34 -18.59 27.70
C GLU A 92 -4.88 -18.12 27.62
N ILE A 93 -3.98 -19.04 27.25
CA ILE A 93 -2.54 -18.76 27.14
C ILE A 93 -2.27 -17.79 26.00
N ARG A 94 -2.89 -18.03 24.84
CA ARG A 94 -2.75 -17.18 23.65
C ARG A 94 -3.17 -15.75 23.97
N ASN A 95 -4.33 -15.58 24.59
CA ASN A 95 -4.90 -14.28 24.85
C ASN A 95 -4.01 -13.48 25.82
N LYS A 96 -3.54 -14.14 26.89
CA LYS A 96 -2.57 -13.56 27.85
C LYS A 96 -1.25 -13.16 27.18
N LEU A 97 -0.74 -13.97 26.26
CA LEU A 97 0.45 -13.63 25.48
C LEU A 97 0.21 -12.44 24.55
N LEU A 98 -0.92 -12.38 23.84
CA LEU A 98 -1.23 -11.27 22.93
C LEU A 98 -1.28 -9.93 23.68
N LEU A 99 -1.91 -9.88 24.87
CA LEU A 99 -1.88 -8.71 25.74
C LEU A 99 -0.45 -8.29 26.10
N LYS A 100 0.38 -9.24 26.53
CA LYS A 100 1.76 -8.93 26.91
C LYS A 100 2.64 -8.49 25.73
N LEU A 101 2.43 -9.09 24.56
CA LEU A 101 3.20 -8.81 23.35
C LEU A 101 2.78 -7.48 22.71
N SER A 102 1.56 -7.02 22.93
CA SER A 102 1.08 -5.73 22.41
C SER A 102 1.76 -4.54 23.09
N GLU A 103 2.19 -4.72 24.35
CA GLU A 103 2.94 -3.71 25.11
C GLU A 103 4.28 -3.38 24.42
N LYS A 104 4.83 -4.33 23.66
CA LYS A 104 6.14 -4.23 23.02
C LYS A 104 6.05 -3.67 21.60
N SER A 105 6.84 -2.63 21.36
CA SER A 105 7.04 -1.97 20.06
C SER A 105 7.31 -2.94 18.90
N GLU A 106 8.18 -3.92 19.13
CA GLU A 106 8.72 -4.83 18.12
C GLU A 106 7.69 -5.86 17.65
N SER A 107 6.76 -6.27 18.53
CA SER A 107 5.70 -7.24 18.23
C SER A 107 4.33 -6.61 18.01
N ALA A 108 4.12 -5.35 18.38
CA ALA A 108 2.85 -4.63 18.28
C ALA A 108 2.17 -4.80 16.91
N TRP A 109 2.90 -4.64 15.81
CA TRP A 109 2.33 -4.77 14.46
C TRP A 109 1.92 -6.22 14.12
N ILE A 110 2.64 -7.23 14.64
CA ILE A 110 2.26 -8.64 14.46
C ILE A 110 1.01 -8.93 15.28
N VAL A 111 0.93 -8.43 16.50
CA VAL A 111 -0.27 -8.58 17.34
C VAL A 111 -1.47 -7.97 16.65
N ALA A 112 -1.36 -6.75 16.12
CA ALA A 112 -2.41 -6.12 15.32
C ALA A 112 -2.86 -7.01 14.15
N ARG A 113 -1.91 -7.58 13.40
CA ARG A 113 -2.22 -8.51 12.31
C ARG A 113 -2.95 -9.76 12.79
N ILE A 114 -2.49 -10.38 13.88
CA ILE A 114 -3.13 -11.56 14.47
C ILE A 114 -4.59 -11.25 14.82
N ILE A 115 -4.82 -10.08 15.43
CA ILE A 115 -6.16 -9.64 15.83
C ILE A 115 -7.06 -9.50 14.60
N ALA A 116 -6.63 -8.80 13.56
CA ALA A 116 -7.45 -8.62 12.37
C ALA A 116 -7.71 -9.92 11.60
N ASP A 117 -6.70 -10.80 11.47
CA ASP A 117 -6.84 -12.08 10.78
C ASP A 117 -7.85 -13.01 11.49
N ASN A 118 -8.07 -12.81 12.80
CA ASN A 118 -8.89 -13.66 13.67
C ASN A 118 -9.95 -12.87 14.46
N PHE A 119 -10.40 -11.72 13.95
CA PHE A 119 -11.16 -10.74 14.73
C PHE A 119 -12.40 -11.35 15.42
N ASP A 120 -13.22 -12.10 14.68
CA ASP A 120 -14.44 -12.73 15.20
C ASP A 120 -14.19 -13.87 16.20
N LYS A 121 -12.96 -14.40 16.29
CA LYS A 121 -12.59 -15.47 17.22
C LYS A 121 -12.04 -14.94 18.54
N LEU A 122 -11.86 -13.63 18.67
CA LEU A 122 -11.21 -13.02 19.82
C LEU A 122 -12.22 -12.38 20.79
N PRO A 123 -11.94 -12.43 22.10
CA PRO A 123 -12.73 -11.69 23.08
C PRO A 123 -12.64 -10.17 22.83
N GLU A 124 -13.58 -9.43 23.40
CA GLU A 124 -13.75 -7.98 23.18
C GLU A 124 -12.49 -7.17 23.55
N ASP A 125 -11.88 -7.47 24.68
CA ASP A 125 -10.64 -6.82 25.15
C ASP A 125 -9.48 -6.93 24.15
N LEU A 126 -9.33 -8.08 23.50
CA LEU A 126 -8.30 -8.27 22.46
C LEU A 126 -8.66 -7.61 21.14
N ARG A 127 -9.95 -7.48 20.82
CA ARG A 127 -10.39 -6.71 19.66
C ARG A 127 -10.13 -5.22 19.87
N ASP A 128 -10.36 -4.71 21.07
CA ASP A 128 -10.12 -3.31 21.42
C ASP A 128 -8.64 -2.94 21.38
N LEU A 129 -7.76 -3.90 21.72
CA LEU A 129 -6.31 -3.75 21.63
C LEU A 129 -5.83 -3.35 20.22
N PHE A 130 -6.56 -3.75 19.17
CA PHE A 130 -6.26 -3.35 17.80
C PHE A 130 -6.22 -1.82 17.63
N PHE A 131 -7.11 -1.10 18.31
CA PHE A 131 -7.18 0.37 18.25
C PHE A 131 -6.12 1.01 19.12
N GLU A 132 -5.85 0.47 20.31
CA GLU A 132 -4.78 0.96 21.19
C GLU A 132 -3.41 0.87 20.49
N LEU A 133 -3.19 -0.20 19.72
CA LEU A 133 -1.99 -0.38 18.91
C LEU A 133 -1.87 0.70 17.82
N SER A 134 -2.97 1.30 17.37
CA SER A 134 -2.95 2.40 16.40
C SER A 134 -2.41 3.70 16.96
N GLU A 135 -2.31 3.82 18.28
CA GLU A 135 -1.69 4.95 18.98
C GLU A 135 -0.17 4.80 19.12
N LYS A 136 0.41 3.65 18.72
CA LYS A 136 1.86 3.39 18.82
C LYS A 136 2.56 3.63 17.48
N ASP A 137 3.48 4.60 17.43
CA ASP A 137 4.10 5.16 16.21
C ASP A 137 4.56 4.12 15.17
N ASN A 138 5.22 3.04 15.61
CA ASN A 138 5.76 1.99 14.76
C ASN A 138 4.72 0.99 14.22
N ALA A 139 3.67 0.70 15.00
CA ALA A 139 2.58 -0.18 14.57
C ALA A 139 1.55 0.56 13.71
N ALA A 140 1.41 1.87 13.93
CA ALA A 140 0.42 2.74 13.32
C ALA A 140 0.40 2.67 11.78
N VAL A 141 1.56 2.80 11.12
CA VAL A 141 1.63 2.74 9.64
C VAL A 141 1.32 1.33 9.11
N MET A 142 1.72 0.29 9.86
CA MET A 142 1.45 -1.11 9.50
C MET A 142 -0.02 -1.48 9.67
N LEU A 143 -0.72 -0.83 10.61
CA LEU A 143 -2.14 -1.06 10.85
C LEU A 143 -3.02 -0.70 9.64
N VAL A 144 -2.62 0.25 8.81
CA VAL A 144 -3.34 0.55 7.57
C VAL A 144 -3.31 -0.64 6.61
N TRP A 145 -2.19 -1.36 6.51
CA TRP A 145 -2.12 -2.60 5.74
C TRP A 145 -3.00 -3.69 6.35
N VAL A 146 -2.97 -3.82 7.67
CA VAL A 146 -3.79 -4.81 8.35
C VAL A 146 -5.29 -4.55 8.12
N VAL A 147 -5.74 -3.29 8.19
CA VAL A 147 -7.11 -2.91 7.85
C VAL A 147 -7.41 -3.15 6.37
N ALA A 148 -6.48 -2.85 5.47
CA ALA A 148 -6.65 -3.13 4.04
C ALA A 148 -6.85 -4.63 3.76
N ASP A 149 -6.05 -5.49 4.37
CA ASP A 149 -6.07 -6.93 4.09
C ASP A 149 -7.25 -7.65 4.77
N ASN A 150 -7.90 -7.01 5.74
CA ASN A 150 -8.95 -7.62 6.58
C ASN A 150 -10.21 -6.76 6.72
N PHE A 151 -10.45 -5.79 5.84
CA PHE A 151 -11.58 -4.85 6.01
C PHE A 151 -12.94 -5.55 6.12
N ASP A 152 -13.12 -6.67 5.41
CA ASP A 152 -14.33 -7.50 5.45
C ASP A 152 -14.51 -8.30 6.75
N LYS A 153 -13.43 -8.49 7.52
CA LYS A 153 -13.46 -9.17 8.82
C LYS A 153 -13.54 -8.19 9.98
N LEU A 154 -13.39 -6.89 9.72
CA LEU A 154 -13.49 -5.85 10.72
C LEU A 154 -14.88 -5.22 10.72
N PRO A 155 -15.40 -4.80 11.88
CA PRO A 155 -16.55 -3.91 11.93
C PRO A 155 -16.32 -2.66 11.07
N VAL A 156 -17.28 -2.32 10.22
CA VAL A 156 -17.15 -1.25 9.21
C VAL A 156 -16.72 0.08 9.83
N GLU A 157 -17.34 0.50 10.94
CA GLU A 157 -17.00 1.76 11.61
C GLU A 157 -15.58 1.77 12.15
N GLN A 158 -15.07 0.61 12.58
CA GLN A 158 -13.72 0.49 13.09
C GLN A 158 -12.69 0.64 11.96
N GLY A 159 -12.90 -0.05 10.83
CA GLY A 159 -12.05 0.10 9.65
C GLY A 159 -12.06 1.55 9.14
N LYS A 160 -13.23 2.18 9.08
CA LYS A 160 -13.40 3.59 8.72
C LYS A 160 -12.60 4.53 9.62
N ASN A 161 -12.72 4.39 10.94
CA ASN A 161 -12.04 5.27 11.89
C ASN A 161 -10.52 5.22 11.75
N ILE A 162 -9.96 4.02 11.52
CA ILE A 162 -8.53 3.86 11.27
C ILE A 162 -8.12 4.56 9.97
N LEU A 163 -8.85 4.35 8.86
CA LEU A 163 -8.53 5.01 7.59
C LEU A 163 -8.58 6.54 7.71
N LEU A 164 -9.59 7.10 8.39
CA LEU A 164 -9.72 8.54 8.64
C LEU A 164 -8.57 9.08 9.49
N LYS A 165 -8.20 8.37 10.56
CA LYS A 165 -7.07 8.72 11.42
C LYS A 165 -5.77 8.82 10.62
N PHE A 166 -5.47 7.80 9.82
CA PHE A 166 -4.23 7.74 9.03
C PHE A 166 -4.23 8.61 7.78
N SER A 167 -5.38 9.17 7.39
CA SER A 167 -5.47 10.16 6.30
C SER A 167 -4.76 11.49 6.62
N ASN A 168 -4.33 11.69 7.87
CA ASN A 168 -3.52 12.83 8.30
C ASN A 168 -2.04 12.46 8.53
N ASN A 169 -1.67 11.18 8.48
CA ASN A 169 -0.31 10.71 8.71
C ASN A 169 0.44 10.64 7.37
N TYR A 170 1.51 11.44 7.23
CA TYR A 170 2.28 11.59 6.00
C TYR A 170 2.81 10.25 5.44
N ASP A 171 3.30 9.37 6.32
CA ASP A 171 3.89 8.07 5.93
C ASP A 171 2.82 7.02 5.58
N ALA A 172 1.57 7.26 5.97
CA ALA A 172 0.46 6.36 5.75
C ALA A 172 -0.41 6.73 4.54
N LEU A 173 -0.33 7.96 4.00
CA LEU A 173 -1.29 8.46 3.00
C LEU A 173 -1.45 7.53 1.79
N SER A 174 -0.34 7.12 1.17
CA SER A 174 -0.41 6.21 0.02
C SER A 174 -1.03 4.87 0.41
N ARG A 175 -0.71 4.35 1.61
CA ARG A 175 -1.29 3.10 2.12
C ARG A 175 -2.79 3.21 2.35
N VAL A 176 -3.29 4.37 2.79
CA VAL A 176 -4.73 4.62 2.93
C VAL A 176 -5.42 4.57 1.56
N VAL A 177 -4.83 5.17 0.53
CA VAL A 177 -5.39 5.10 -0.83
C VAL A 177 -5.39 3.66 -1.36
N TRP A 178 -4.30 2.92 -1.18
CA TRP A 178 -4.25 1.49 -1.54
C TRP A 178 -5.29 0.65 -0.79
N ALA A 179 -5.50 0.92 0.50
CA ALA A 179 -6.52 0.26 1.30
C ALA A 179 -7.93 0.50 0.74
N ILE A 180 -8.20 1.75 0.31
CA ILE A 180 -9.45 2.11 -0.36
C ILE A 180 -9.61 1.38 -1.69
N MET A 181 -8.59 1.33 -2.53
CA MET A 181 -8.65 0.65 -3.82
C MET A 181 -8.93 -0.85 -3.67
N ASN A 182 -8.20 -1.53 -2.80
CA ASN A 182 -8.34 -2.98 -2.59
C ASN A 182 -9.69 -3.37 -1.97
N ASN A 183 -10.38 -2.42 -1.35
CA ASN A 183 -11.66 -2.63 -0.66
C ASN A 183 -12.73 -1.66 -1.15
N PHE A 184 -12.66 -1.21 -2.40
CA PHE A 184 -13.46 -0.09 -2.90
C PHE A 184 -14.96 -0.28 -2.65
N ASP A 185 -15.47 -1.48 -2.95
CA ASP A 185 -16.88 -1.82 -2.80
C ASP A 185 -17.26 -2.21 -1.35
N LYS A 186 -16.28 -2.51 -0.50
CA LYS A 186 -16.49 -2.90 0.91
C LYS A 186 -16.49 -1.69 1.85
N ILE A 187 -15.72 -0.65 1.54
CA ILE A 187 -15.69 0.58 2.32
C ILE A 187 -16.93 1.41 1.97
N PRO A 188 -17.66 1.96 2.97
CA PRO A 188 -18.83 2.80 2.71
C PRO A 188 -18.52 3.94 1.75
N THR A 189 -19.46 4.17 0.82
CA THR A 189 -19.36 5.17 -0.26
C THR A 189 -18.94 6.55 0.25
N ASP A 190 -19.64 7.06 1.27
CA ASP A 190 -19.36 8.38 1.84
C ASP A 190 -17.95 8.45 2.43
N THR A 191 -17.50 7.37 3.07
CA THR A 191 -16.17 7.30 3.70
C THR A 191 -15.05 7.29 2.67
N ARG A 192 -15.14 6.45 1.63
CA ARG A 192 -14.07 6.37 0.62
C ARG A 192 -13.93 7.69 -0.14
N TYR A 193 -15.04 8.35 -0.47
CA TYR A 193 -14.99 9.62 -1.20
C TYR A 193 -14.55 10.79 -0.33
N GLU A 194 -15.03 10.89 0.92
CA GLU A 194 -14.53 11.88 1.89
C GLU A 194 -13.00 11.81 2.02
N ILE A 195 -12.48 10.59 2.22
CA ILE A 195 -11.04 10.38 2.35
C ILE A 195 -10.29 10.74 1.07
N LEU A 196 -10.73 10.24 -0.09
CA LEU A 196 -10.06 10.52 -1.36
C LEU A 196 -10.06 12.01 -1.71
N LEU A 197 -11.17 12.72 -1.47
CA LEU A 197 -11.26 14.17 -1.66
C LEU A 197 -10.29 14.90 -0.73
N LYS A 198 -10.26 14.56 0.56
CA LYS A 198 -9.32 15.14 1.53
C LYS A 198 -7.86 14.86 1.15
N LEU A 199 -7.54 13.66 0.69
CA LEU A 199 -6.18 13.28 0.30
C LEU A 199 -5.76 13.90 -1.04
N SER A 200 -6.72 14.23 -1.92
CA SER A 200 -6.45 14.87 -3.21
C SER A 200 -5.91 16.28 -3.10
N GLU A 201 -5.86 16.86 -1.89
CA GLU A 201 -5.23 18.14 -1.59
C GLU A 201 -3.74 18.01 -1.24
N LYS A 202 -3.23 16.77 -1.14
CA LYS A 202 -1.85 16.47 -0.72
C LYS A 202 -1.00 16.01 -1.91
N LYS A 203 0.00 16.83 -2.29
CA LYS A 203 0.87 16.57 -3.45
C LYS A 203 1.54 15.19 -3.45
N ASN A 204 1.96 14.69 -2.29
CA ASN A 204 2.74 13.45 -2.18
C ASN A 204 1.94 12.15 -2.41
N VAL A 205 0.61 12.22 -2.46
CA VAL A 205 -0.28 11.06 -2.73
C VAL A 205 -1.12 11.25 -3.99
N ALA A 206 -0.98 12.40 -4.66
CA ALA A 206 -1.81 12.78 -5.80
C ALA A 206 -1.73 11.79 -6.98
N SER A 207 -0.53 11.33 -7.34
CA SER A 207 -0.36 10.30 -8.37
C SER A 207 -1.03 8.97 -7.97
N THR A 208 -0.95 8.58 -6.70
CA THR A 208 -1.63 7.37 -6.19
C THR A 208 -3.15 7.48 -6.35
N ILE A 209 -3.73 8.66 -6.07
CA ILE A 209 -5.17 8.90 -6.25
C ILE A 209 -5.55 8.92 -7.72
N ALA A 210 -4.72 9.51 -8.60
CA ALA A 210 -4.97 9.49 -10.04
C ALA A 210 -5.01 8.05 -10.58
N TRP A 211 -4.12 7.18 -10.11
CA TRP A 211 -4.15 5.75 -10.40
C TRP A 211 -5.40 5.06 -9.87
N ALA A 212 -5.78 5.33 -8.60
CA ALA A 212 -6.99 4.80 -8.00
C ALA A 212 -8.25 5.14 -8.81
N LEU A 213 -8.32 6.40 -9.27
CA LEU A 213 -9.41 6.90 -10.09
C LEU A 213 -9.45 6.24 -11.46
N ALA A 214 -8.29 5.99 -12.08
CA ALA A 214 -8.21 5.30 -13.38
C ALA A 214 -8.72 3.87 -13.31
N ASP A 215 -8.28 3.12 -12.30
CA ASP A 215 -8.60 1.70 -12.14
C ASP A 215 -10.07 1.45 -11.76
N ASN A 216 -10.70 2.42 -11.10
CA ASN A 216 -12.09 2.33 -10.62
C ASN A 216 -13.01 3.38 -11.27
N PHE A 217 -12.66 3.91 -12.44
CA PHE A 217 -13.30 5.09 -13.05
C PHE A 217 -14.83 5.01 -13.10
N ASP A 218 -15.38 3.86 -13.51
CA ASP A 218 -16.82 3.62 -13.62
C ASP A 218 -17.53 3.48 -12.27
N LYS A 219 -16.78 3.22 -11.20
CA LYS A 219 -17.32 3.07 -9.84
C LYS A 219 -17.40 4.40 -9.08
N PHE A 220 -16.85 5.48 -9.63
CA PHE A 220 -17.00 6.81 -9.05
C PHE A 220 -18.26 7.51 -9.61
N PRO A 221 -19.10 8.08 -8.73
CA PRO A 221 -20.06 9.10 -9.11
C PRO A 221 -19.39 10.22 -9.90
N GLU A 222 -20.10 10.76 -10.89
CA GLU A 222 -19.57 11.74 -11.83
C GLU A 222 -19.09 13.03 -11.14
N ASP A 223 -19.84 13.52 -10.16
CA ASP A 223 -19.51 14.69 -9.36
C ASP A 223 -18.20 14.51 -8.59
N ILE A 224 -18.05 13.38 -7.88
CA ILE A 224 -16.83 13.06 -7.13
C ILE A 224 -15.64 12.89 -8.07
N ARG A 225 -15.83 12.17 -9.18
CA ARG A 225 -14.80 11.96 -10.19
C ARG A 225 -14.30 13.28 -10.77
N ASN A 226 -15.21 14.16 -11.16
CA ASN A 226 -14.86 15.45 -11.75
C ASN A 226 -14.18 16.36 -10.73
N GLU A 227 -14.61 16.35 -9.47
CA GLU A 227 -13.95 17.10 -8.39
C GLU A 227 -12.51 16.62 -8.19
N LEU A 228 -12.29 15.30 -8.08
CA LEU A 228 -10.95 14.72 -7.96
C LEU A 228 -10.07 15.10 -9.15
N LEU A 229 -10.58 15.02 -10.38
CA LEU A 229 -9.82 15.42 -11.58
C LEU A 229 -9.44 16.89 -11.59
N ASN A 230 -10.36 17.76 -11.17
CA ASN A 230 -10.10 19.18 -11.07
C ASN A 230 -9.07 19.52 -9.99
N LYS A 231 -9.06 18.82 -8.85
CA LYS A 231 -8.03 18.99 -7.81
C LYS A 231 -6.67 18.45 -8.29
N LEU A 232 -6.64 17.22 -8.80
CA LEU A 232 -5.40 16.54 -9.21
C LEU A 232 -4.74 17.21 -10.42
N SER A 233 -5.50 17.73 -11.39
CA SER A 233 -4.96 18.39 -12.60
C SER A 233 -4.19 19.68 -12.32
N LYS A 234 -4.35 20.25 -11.12
CA LYS A 234 -3.62 21.43 -10.66
C LYS A 234 -2.30 21.07 -9.95
N MET A 235 -2.02 19.78 -9.76
CA MET A 235 -0.82 19.33 -9.07
C MET A 235 0.32 19.03 -10.04
N ASP A 236 1.51 19.48 -9.68
CA ASP A 236 2.73 19.13 -10.40
C ASP A 236 3.00 17.63 -10.22
N GLY A 237 3.32 16.94 -11.31
CA GLY A 237 3.64 15.49 -11.30
C GLY A 237 2.47 14.54 -11.58
N THR A 238 1.21 14.99 -11.50
CA THR A 238 0.03 14.13 -11.79
C THR A 238 -0.39 14.14 -13.25
N ALA A 239 0.07 15.12 -14.03
CA ALA A 239 -0.44 15.39 -15.37
C ALA A 239 -0.26 14.19 -16.32
N VAL A 240 0.83 13.42 -16.18
CA VAL A 240 1.05 12.19 -16.95
C VAL A 240 0.02 11.12 -16.59
N ASP A 241 -0.21 10.89 -15.29
CA ASP A 241 -1.15 9.90 -14.80
C ASP A 241 -2.59 10.25 -15.22
N ILE A 242 -2.97 11.52 -15.07
CA ILE A 242 -4.28 12.02 -15.51
C ILE A 242 -4.40 11.90 -17.03
N THR A 243 -3.38 12.24 -17.81
CA THR A 243 -3.44 12.13 -19.28
C THR A 243 -3.67 10.68 -19.72
N ARG A 244 -3.03 9.70 -19.06
CA ARG A 244 -3.27 8.28 -19.32
C ARG A 244 -4.68 7.88 -18.93
N MET A 245 -5.15 8.28 -17.76
CA MET A 245 -6.52 8.01 -17.32
C MET A 245 -7.56 8.60 -18.29
N LEU A 246 -7.35 9.83 -18.76
CA LEU A 246 -8.22 10.49 -19.73
C LEU A 246 -8.25 9.74 -21.07
N ALA A 247 -7.11 9.15 -21.46
CA ALA A 247 -6.99 8.31 -22.65
C ALA A 247 -7.90 7.09 -22.58
N ASP A 248 -7.82 6.36 -21.46
CA ASP A 248 -8.44 5.05 -21.31
C ASP A 248 -9.96 5.16 -21.10
N ASN A 249 -10.43 6.31 -20.60
CA ASN A 249 -11.83 6.56 -20.25
C ASN A 249 -12.47 7.68 -21.08
N PHE A 250 -11.89 8.05 -22.22
CA PHE A 250 -12.22 9.26 -22.97
C PHE A 250 -13.73 9.48 -23.21
N ASP A 251 -14.43 8.44 -23.66
CA ASP A 251 -15.85 8.49 -23.99
C ASP A 251 -16.76 8.79 -22.79
N LYS A 252 -16.25 8.56 -21.57
CA LYS A 252 -16.98 8.69 -20.30
C LYS A 252 -16.65 9.98 -19.55
N ILE A 253 -15.79 10.83 -20.12
CA ILE A 253 -15.34 12.07 -19.49
C ILE A 253 -16.12 13.26 -20.04
N PRO A 254 -16.66 14.13 -19.17
CA PRO A 254 -17.30 15.39 -19.58
C PRO A 254 -16.39 16.32 -20.39
N GLU A 255 -16.97 17.15 -21.26
CA GLU A 255 -16.24 18.01 -22.18
C GLU A 255 -15.32 19.02 -21.46
N ASP A 256 -15.76 19.59 -20.35
CA ASP A 256 -14.97 20.51 -19.52
C ASP A 256 -13.70 19.85 -18.98
N ILE A 257 -13.76 18.58 -18.60
CA ILE A 257 -12.60 17.79 -18.17
C ILE A 257 -11.73 17.39 -19.36
N ARG A 258 -12.30 17.10 -20.54
CA ARG A 258 -11.52 16.85 -21.77
C ARG A 258 -10.68 18.07 -22.17
N ASN A 259 -11.15 19.29 -21.87
CA ASN A 259 -10.37 20.51 -22.13
C ASN A 259 -9.05 20.58 -21.33
N LEU A 260 -8.88 19.79 -20.27
CA LEU A 260 -7.59 19.64 -19.58
C LEU A 260 -6.50 19.09 -20.51
N LEU A 261 -6.85 18.32 -21.54
CA LEU A 261 -5.90 17.81 -22.52
C LEU A 261 -5.23 18.93 -23.33
N PHE A 262 -5.95 20.00 -23.64
CA PHE A 262 -5.37 21.17 -24.30
C PHE A 262 -4.37 21.85 -23.37
N LYS A 263 -4.75 22.09 -22.11
CA LYS A 263 -3.85 22.66 -21.10
C LYS A 263 -2.60 21.81 -20.88
N PHE A 264 -2.73 20.49 -20.89
CA PHE A 264 -1.58 19.58 -20.80
C PHE A 264 -0.76 19.55 -22.09
N SER A 265 -1.37 19.73 -23.26
CA SER A 265 -0.65 19.78 -24.54
C SER A 265 0.29 20.99 -24.65
N GLU A 266 -0.01 22.08 -23.94
CA GLU A 266 0.79 23.31 -23.93
C GLU A 266 2.04 23.20 -23.04
N ARG A 267 2.03 22.28 -22.07
CA ARG A 267 3.13 22.04 -21.14
C ARG A 267 4.18 21.14 -21.76
N ASP A 268 5.42 21.60 -21.84
CA ASP A 268 6.51 20.83 -22.44
C ASP A 268 6.72 19.47 -21.74
N ASP A 269 6.65 19.45 -20.41
CA ASP A 269 6.84 18.23 -19.60
C ASP A 269 5.75 17.15 -19.79
N VAL A 270 4.62 17.50 -20.41
CA VAL A 270 3.46 16.60 -20.58
C VAL A 270 3.08 16.43 -22.06
N ALA A 271 3.48 17.34 -22.95
CA ALA A 271 3.10 17.36 -24.35
C ALA A 271 3.36 16.01 -25.04
N TRP A 272 4.50 15.37 -24.77
CA TRP A 272 4.81 14.06 -25.31
C TRP A 272 3.81 12.97 -24.88
N CYS A 273 3.35 13.00 -23.62
CA CYS A 273 2.33 12.08 -23.13
C CYS A 273 0.97 12.33 -23.80
N VAL A 274 0.58 13.58 -24.00
CA VAL A 274 -0.66 13.94 -24.73
C VAL A 274 -0.58 13.49 -26.19
N ALA A 275 0.57 13.69 -26.84
CA ALA A 275 0.77 13.23 -28.21
C ALA A 275 0.68 11.70 -28.33
N LYS A 276 1.33 10.96 -27.42
CA LYS A 276 1.23 9.49 -27.38
C LYS A 276 -0.20 9.01 -27.12
N MET A 277 -0.91 9.68 -26.21
CA MET A 277 -2.34 9.42 -25.95
C MET A 277 -3.17 9.58 -27.23
N LEU A 278 -2.97 10.71 -27.92
CA LEU A 278 -3.69 11.02 -29.16
C LEU A 278 -3.48 9.93 -30.21
N VAL A 279 -2.24 9.49 -30.42
CA VAL A 279 -1.94 8.43 -31.39
C VAL A 279 -2.63 7.11 -31.02
N ASN A 280 -2.61 6.74 -29.73
CA ASN A 280 -3.17 5.48 -29.27
C ASN A 280 -4.71 5.45 -29.29
N ASN A 281 -5.36 6.62 -29.22
CA ASN A 281 -6.81 6.75 -29.16
C ASN A 281 -7.38 7.58 -30.31
N PHE A 282 -6.66 7.67 -31.43
CA PHE A 282 -6.98 8.56 -32.55
C PHE A 282 -8.44 8.41 -33.02
N ASP A 283 -8.91 7.17 -33.16
CA ASP A 283 -10.27 6.86 -33.64
C ASP A 283 -11.36 7.08 -32.57
N LYS A 284 -10.98 7.21 -31.30
CA LYS A 284 -11.90 7.48 -30.18
C LYS A 284 -12.04 8.98 -29.88
N LEU A 285 -11.12 9.80 -30.39
CA LEU A 285 -11.18 11.24 -30.21
C LEU A 285 -12.15 11.87 -31.22
N PRO A 286 -13.10 12.73 -30.77
CA PRO A 286 -13.87 13.59 -31.64
C PRO A 286 -12.95 14.35 -32.58
N GLU A 287 -13.38 14.48 -33.84
CA GLU A 287 -12.57 15.10 -34.91
C GLU A 287 -12.05 16.48 -34.50
N ASP A 288 -12.89 17.31 -33.89
CA ASP A 288 -12.51 18.67 -33.51
C ASP A 288 -11.44 18.68 -32.40
N ILE A 289 -11.53 17.80 -31.41
CA ILE A 289 -10.54 17.67 -30.34
C ILE A 289 -9.21 17.16 -30.90
N ARG A 290 -9.28 16.10 -31.70
CA ARG A 290 -8.13 15.46 -32.35
C ARG A 290 -7.37 16.46 -33.21
N ASP A 291 -8.07 17.20 -34.06
CA ASP A 291 -7.46 18.15 -35.00
C ASP A 291 -6.81 19.32 -34.27
N LYS A 292 -7.50 19.89 -33.27
CA LYS A 292 -6.94 20.93 -32.41
C LYS A 292 -5.65 20.46 -31.70
N LEU A 293 -5.64 19.24 -31.17
CA LEU A 293 -4.46 18.67 -30.52
C LEU A 293 -3.32 18.40 -31.51
N LEU A 294 -3.60 17.85 -32.70
CA LEU A 294 -2.60 17.64 -33.76
C LEU A 294 -1.93 18.97 -34.16
N ILE A 295 -2.71 20.03 -34.34
CA ILE A 295 -2.20 21.36 -34.68
C ILE A 295 -1.41 21.96 -33.53
N SER A 296 -1.86 21.80 -32.28
CA SER A 296 -1.15 22.32 -31.09
C SER A 296 0.21 21.63 -30.90
N LEU A 297 0.21 20.29 -30.94
CA LEU A 297 1.38 19.46 -30.69
C LEU A 297 2.38 19.45 -31.85
N SER A 298 1.95 19.69 -33.10
CA SER A 298 2.88 19.76 -34.23
C SER A 298 3.85 20.95 -34.15
N LYS A 299 3.47 22.00 -33.42
CA LYS A 299 4.27 23.22 -33.23
C LYS A 299 5.40 23.05 -32.20
N LYS A 300 5.46 21.92 -31.51
CA LYS A 300 6.49 21.62 -30.51
C LYS A 300 7.47 20.59 -31.05
N ASP A 301 8.76 20.91 -30.98
CA ASP A 301 9.84 20.05 -31.50
C ASP A 301 9.79 18.63 -30.91
N GLU A 302 9.54 18.51 -29.61
CA GLU A 302 9.49 17.24 -28.89
C GLU A 302 8.37 16.30 -29.39
N THR A 303 7.26 16.85 -29.89
CA THR A 303 6.10 16.09 -30.35
C THR A 303 5.93 16.05 -31.85
N ALA A 304 6.65 16.89 -32.60
CA ALA A 304 6.53 17.01 -34.05
C ALA A 304 6.64 15.66 -34.78
N ARG A 305 7.61 14.82 -34.41
CA ARG A 305 7.83 13.52 -35.06
C ARG A 305 6.67 12.53 -34.83
N ILE A 306 6.18 12.43 -33.60
CA ILE A 306 5.08 11.50 -33.28
C ILE A 306 3.77 11.96 -33.91
N VAL A 307 3.54 13.28 -33.96
CA VAL A 307 2.38 13.90 -34.63
C VAL A 307 2.44 13.67 -36.14
N ALA A 308 3.58 13.90 -36.78
CA ALA A 308 3.74 13.68 -38.22
C ALA A 308 3.48 12.21 -38.60
N LYS A 309 3.99 11.26 -37.80
CA LYS A 309 3.71 9.83 -37.99
C LYS A 309 2.22 9.52 -37.82
N SER A 310 1.55 10.12 -36.84
CA SER A 310 0.12 9.94 -36.61
C SER A 310 -0.71 10.45 -37.79
N ILE A 311 -0.38 11.62 -38.33
CA ILE A 311 -1.01 12.20 -39.51
C ILE A 311 -0.83 11.30 -40.72
N ALA A 312 0.39 10.84 -41.00
CA ALA A 312 0.67 9.97 -42.14
C ALA A 312 -0.11 8.64 -42.05
N ASN A 313 -0.18 8.05 -40.86
CA ASN A 313 -0.88 6.78 -40.63
C ASN A 313 -2.41 6.89 -40.70
N ASN A 314 -2.97 8.08 -40.55
CA ASN A 314 -4.43 8.29 -40.45
C ASN A 314 -4.93 9.37 -41.43
N PHE A 315 -4.19 9.62 -42.51
CA PHE A 315 -4.43 10.76 -43.41
C PHE A 315 -5.88 10.83 -43.91
N ASP A 316 -6.45 9.69 -44.31
CA ASP A 316 -7.82 9.60 -44.84
C ASP A 316 -8.92 9.89 -43.80
N LYS A 317 -8.56 9.92 -42.51
CA LYS A 317 -9.48 10.16 -41.39
C LYS A 317 -9.39 11.57 -40.83
N LEU A 318 -8.55 12.43 -41.40
CA LEU A 318 -8.36 13.80 -40.95
C LEU A 318 -9.36 14.76 -41.62
N SER A 319 -9.73 15.83 -40.93
CA SER A 319 -10.50 16.89 -41.57
C SER A 319 -9.72 17.50 -42.74
N GLU A 320 -10.45 18.12 -43.67
CA GLU A 320 -9.83 18.82 -44.81
C GLU A 320 -8.83 19.89 -44.35
N ASN A 321 -9.11 20.57 -43.24
CA ASN A 321 -8.23 21.61 -42.69
C ASN A 321 -6.88 21.05 -42.26
N VAL A 322 -6.85 19.91 -41.55
CA VAL A 322 -5.58 19.30 -41.11
C VAL A 322 -4.82 18.71 -42.30
N ARG A 323 -5.51 18.07 -43.25
CA ARG A 323 -4.89 17.57 -44.48
C ARG A 323 -4.23 18.69 -45.29
N TYR A 324 -4.95 19.79 -45.48
CA TYR A 324 -4.45 20.97 -46.18
C TYR A 324 -3.19 21.57 -45.52
N LEU A 325 -3.19 21.66 -44.18
CA LEU A 325 -2.02 22.13 -43.43
C LEU A 325 -0.82 21.19 -43.58
N TYR A 326 -1.05 19.87 -43.53
CA TYR A 326 0.01 18.88 -43.71
C TYR A 326 0.63 18.96 -45.11
N GLU A 327 -0.20 19.00 -46.16
CA GLU A 327 0.27 19.08 -47.55
C GLU A 327 1.13 20.32 -47.79
N LYS A 328 0.77 21.47 -47.20
CA LYS A 328 1.57 22.70 -47.31
C LYS A 328 2.91 22.64 -46.60
N VAL A 329 3.00 21.93 -45.48
CA VAL A 329 4.22 21.83 -44.68
C VAL A 329 5.14 20.73 -45.19
N ALA A 330 4.58 19.61 -45.68
CA ALA A 330 5.33 18.49 -46.25
C ALA A 330 6.03 18.83 -47.58
N ILE A 331 5.65 19.92 -48.25
CA ILE A 331 6.32 20.44 -49.46
C ILE A 331 7.57 21.26 -49.12
N ILE A 332 7.75 21.67 -47.85
CA ILE A 332 8.82 22.58 -47.39
C ILE A 332 9.93 21.83 -46.61
N LEU A 333 9.70 20.57 -46.23
CA LEU A 333 10.68 19.64 -45.67
C LEU A 333 11.23 18.72 -46.77
#